data_AF-A0A1V8UDG9-F1
#
_entry.id   AF-A0A1V8UDG9-F1
#
_cell.length_a   1.000
_cell.length_b   1.000
_cell.length_c   1.000
_cell.angle_alpha   90.00
_cell.angle_beta   90.00
_cell.angle_gamma   90.00
#
_symmetry.space_group_name_H-M   'P 1'
#
loop_
_entity.id
_entity.type
_entity.pdbx_description
1 polymer ?
#
loop_
_entity_poly.entity_id
_entity_poly.type
_entity_poly.pdbx_seq_one_letter_code
_entity_poly.pdbx_strand_id
1 'polypeptide(L)'
;MLHEVLLALSGHPSPLFGQHGDSPGAHDADGDLDILSPSEKGLLNSLGQLSELHTRLRTHLNGIAASHRSIISRAVATSIRQTHLARFQRKIIDVERRILTKDPSIVGAYNIVPLSTIVSDFGEWQRRMQWYWDAACFMRPDHESKSKDKQQECTGAALIDRLRADTQTGYPDIETVASELSKVAEAAWLRQLASWVLHGILPTHGADDFFIRLERSEEEPEKVVRNTVLLPSFVSKATASSMMFIGQSLRQLEYHSQQPGGRGTMTAETHALSREHSKHLARLDLPLDQLHLARAVSAIRQSLSQGVLQSLLPLSEINLLLSCMRRYFLVEDGDFALTLIAEAEKRGLAKQQGM
;
A
#
# COMPACT_ATOMS: atom_id res chain seq x y z
N MET A 1 36.27 2.94 24.07
CA MET A 1 34.92 2.42 24.43
C MET A 1 33.78 3.27 23.90
N LEU A 2 33.64 4.54 24.28
CA LEU A 2 32.49 5.36 23.83
C LEU A 2 32.39 5.53 22.31
N HIS A 3 33.53 5.79 21.65
CA HIS A 3 33.57 5.88 20.20
C HIS A 3 33.12 4.57 19.53
N GLU A 4 33.58 3.42 20.03
CA GLU A 4 33.16 2.09 19.56
C GLU A 4 31.66 1.83 19.78
N VAL A 5 31.08 2.33 20.88
CA VAL A 5 29.63 2.22 21.14
C VAL A 5 28.83 3.05 20.13
N LEU A 6 29.24 4.30 19.85
CA LEU A 6 28.58 5.14 18.84
C LEU A 6 28.75 4.55 17.44
N LEU A 7 29.92 3.99 17.15
CA LEU A 7 30.23 3.29 15.90
C LEU A 7 29.32 2.06 15.74
N ALA A 8 29.17 1.25 16.79
CA ALA A 8 28.25 0.12 16.82
C ALA A 8 26.80 0.55 16.56
N LEU A 9 26.30 1.57 17.29
CA LEU A 9 24.94 2.10 17.11
C LEU A 9 24.68 2.60 15.68
N SER A 10 25.71 3.13 15.01
CA SER A 10 25.61 3.57 13.61
C SER A 10 25.47 2.42 12.61
N GLY A 11 25.68 1.17 13.04
CA GLY A 11 25.54 -0.05 12.25
C GLY A 11 26.86 -0.61 11.71
N HIS A 12 27.99 -0.22 12.29
CA HIS A 12 29.31 -0.75 11.97
C HIS A 12 29.71 -1.84 12.98
N PRO A 13 30.41 -2.91 12.55
CA PRO A 13 30.87 -3.93 13.48
C PRO A 13 31.89 -3.35 14.45
N SER A 14 31.70 -3.62 15.74
CA SER A 14 32.63 -3.19 16.79
C SER A 14 33.19 -4.42 17.51
N PRO A 15 34.47 -4.41 17.90
CA PRO A 15 35.08 -5.49 18.68
C PRO A 15 34.48 -5.64 20.09
N LEU A 16 33.77 -4.61 20.59
CA LEU A 16 33.09 -4.64 21.90
C LEU A 16 31.85 -5.54 21.93
N PHE A 17 31.18 -5.71 20.78
CA PHE A 17 29.94 -6.47 20.64
C PHE A 17 30.21 -7.57 19.59
N GLY A 18 31.03 -8.55 19.95
CA GLY A 18 31.48 -9.63 19.06
C GLY A 18 30.36 -10.17 18.17
N GLN A 19 30.65 -10.35 16.87
CA GLN A 19 29.66 -10.79 15.90
C GLN A 19 29.10 -12.17 16.28
N HIS A 20 27.77 -12.28 16.35
CA HIS A 20 27.08 -13.57 16.35
C HIS A 20 27.34 -14.25 14.99
N GLY A 21 28.31 -15.16 14.93
CA GLY A 21 28.66 -15.86 13.70
C GLY A 21 29.73 -16.93 13.81
N ASP A 22 30.73 -16.80 14.69
CA ASP A 22 31.82 -17.78 14.78
C ASP A 22 31.92 -18.44 16.16
N SER A 23 31.45 -19.69 16.20
CA SER A 23 31.84 -20.79 17.08
C SER A 23 31.67 -20.64 18.61
N PRO A 24 31.01 -21.61 19.30
CA PRO A 24 30.93 -21.66 20.77
C PRO A 24 32.25 -22.14 21.40
N GLY A 25 33.35 -21.46 21.10
CA GLY A 25 34.69 -21.85 21.54
C GLY A 25 35.80 -20.81 21.39
N ALA A 26 35.53 -19.60 20.91
CA ALA A 26 36.52 -18.51 20.88
C ALA A 26 36.29 -17.54 22.05
N HIS A 27 36.58 -18.01 23.27
CA HIS A 27 36.81 -17.16 24.43
C HIS A 27 38.12 -16.39 24.21
N ASP A 28 38.07 -15.22 23.58
CA ASP A 28 39.20 -14.27 23.59
C ASP A 28 38.72 -12.80 23.42
N ALA A 29 37.48 -12.50 23.83
CA ALA A 29 37.00 -11.13 24.07
C ALA A 29 36.67 -10.88 25.56
N ASP A 30 36.94 -11.86 26.42
CA ASP A 30 36.65 -11.80 27.86
C ASP A 30 37.77 -11.10 28.66
N GLY A 31 38.97 -10.97 28.08
CA GLY A 31 40.14 -10.41 28.78
C GLY A 31 40.09 -8.90 29.06
N ASP A 32 39.48 -8.11 28.18
CA ASP A 32 39.37 -6.63 28.33
C ASP A 32 38.05 -6.19 28.98
N LEU A 33 37.01 -7.04 28.96
CA LEU A 33 35.73 -6.76 29.60
C LEU A 33 35.70 -7.13 31.09
N ASP A 34 36.69 -7.88 31.59
CA ASP A 34 36.79 -8.25 33.01
C ASP A 34 37.11 -7.07 33.95
N ILE A 35 37.48 -5.93 33.37
CA ILE A 35 37.69 -4.65 34.07
C ILE A 35 36.36 -3.93 34.37
N LEU A 36 35.26 -4.32 33.71
CA LEU A 36 33.97 -3.66 33.83
C LEU A 36 33.11 -4.26 34.93
N SER A 37 32.42 -3.39 35.67
CA SER A 37 31.43 -3.82 36.65
C SER A 37 30.25 -4.56 35.98
N PRO A 38 29.56 -5.47 36.69
CA PRO A 38 28.42 -6.19 36.13
C PRO A 38 27.30 -5.24 35.66
N SER A 39 27.15 -4.08 36.32
CA SER A 39 26.19 -3.04 35.93
C SER A 39 26.56 -2.38 34.60
N GLU A 40 27.84 -2.09 34.37
CA GLU A 40 28.32 -1.53 33.09
C GLU A 40 28.19 -2.54 31.95
N LYS A 41 28.48 -3.82 32.21
CA LYS A 41 28.23 -4.90 31.25
C LYS A 41 26.75 -4.96 30.84
N GLY A 42 25.83 -4.79 31.80
CA GLY A 42 24.39 -4.71 31.54
C GLY A 42 24.00 -3.52 30.66
N LEU A 43 24.54 -2.33 30.93
CA LEU A 43 24.31 -1.12 30.11
C LEU A 43 24.85 -1.29 28.69
N LEU A 44 26.05 -1.84 28.54
CA LEU A 44 26.63 -2.13 27.22
C LEU A 44 25.79 -3.15 26.46
N ASN A 45 25.31 -4.21 27.10
CA ASN A 45 24.43 -5.20 26.45
C ASN A 45 23.14 -4.55 25.92
N SER A 46 22.53 -3.62 26.66
CA SER A 46 21.34 -2.89 26.18
C SER A 46 21.61 -2.08 24.91
N LEU A 47 22.78 -1.42 24.81
CA LEU A 47 23.20 -0.68 23.62
C LEU A 47 23.60 -1.62 22.47
N GLY A 48 24.22 -2.76 22.80
CA GLY A 48 24.54 -3.84 21.86
C GLY A 48 23.28 -4.36 21.18
N GLN A 49 22.24 -4.71 21.96
CA GLN A 49 20.94 -5.12 21.43
C GLN A 49 20.31 -4.06 20.52
N LEU A 50 20.38 -2.78 20.90
CA LEU A 50 19.89 -1.68 20.06
C LEU A 50 20.65 -1.59 18.72
N SER A 51 21.97 -1.74 18.75
CA SER A 51 22.83 -1.72 17.56
C SER A 51 22.56 -2.90 16.62
N GLU A 52 22.33 -4.08 17.19
CA GLU A 52 22.00 -5.30 16.46
C GLU A 52 20.63 -5.17 15.80
N LEU A 53 19.62 -4.73 16.57
CA LEU A 53 18.27 -4.45 16.05
C LEU A 53 18.31 -3.44 14.92
N HIS A 54 19.09 -2.35 15.04
CA HIS A 54 19.23 -1.36 13.97
C HIS A 54 19.81 -1.99 12.69
N THR A 55 20.85 -2.82 12.82
CA THR A 55 21.50 -3.47 11.68
C THR A 55 20.58 -4.50 11.02
N ARG A 56 19.94 -5.37 11.81
CA ARG A 56 18.99 -6.39 11.36
C ARG A 56 17.75 -5.76 10.72
N LEU A 57 17.22 -4.70 11.31
CA LEU A 57 16.10 -3.95 10.74
C LEU A 57 16.48 -3.34 9.39
N ARG A 58 17.67 -2.76 9.26
CA ARG A 58 18.13 -2.17 8.00
C ARG A 58 18.25 -3.20 6.88
N THR A 59 18.81 -4.38 7.16
CA THR A 59 18.93 -5.45 6.15
C THR A 59 17.56 -6.00 5.76
N HIS A 60 16.68 -6.23 6.73
CA HIS A 60 15.33 -6.72 6.49
C HIS A 60 14.47 -5.76 5.66
N LEU A 61 14.49 -4.46 6.01
CA LEU A 61 13.77 -3.41 5.26
C LEU A 61 14.28 -3.27 3.82
N ASN A 62 15.57 -3.45 3.58
CA ASN A 62 16.11 -3.44 2.21
C ASN A 62 15.56 -4.61 1.39
N GLY A 63 15.47 -5.80 1.99
CA GLY A 63 14.83 -6.96 1.38
C GLY A 63 13.36 -6.68 1.03
N ILE A 64 12.60 -6.11 1.97
CA ILE A 64 11.18 -5.77 1.77
C ILE A 64 11.02 -4.73 0.66
N ALA A 65 11.77 -3.63 0.69
CA ALA A 65 11.67 -2.56 -0.30
C ALA A 65 11.99 -3.02 -1.74
N ALA A 66 12.89 -4.01 -1.88
CA ALA A 66 13.29 -4.56 -3.17
C ALA A 66 12.32 -5.61 -3.71
N SER A 67 11.89 -6.58 -2.87
CA SER A 67 11.23 -7.80 -3.35
C SER A 67 9.76 -7.97 -3.00
N HIS A 68 9.19 -7.13 -2.12
CA HIS A 68 7.83 -7.36 -1.61
C HIS A 68 6.76 -7.12 -2.68
N ARG A 69 5.72 -7.96 -2.73
CA ARG A 69 4.62 -7.91 -3.72
C ARG A 69 3.77 -6.62 -3.63
N SER A 70 3.48 -6.17 -2.41
CA SER A 70 2.74 -4.93 -2.14
C SER A 70 3.59 -3.67 -2.32
N ILE A 71 3.11 -2.70 -3.10
CA ILE A 71 3.70 -1.35 -3.17
C ILE A 71 3.59 -0.63 -1.83
N ILE A 72 2.52 -0.86 -1.08
CA ILE A 72 2.25 -0.19 0.19
C ILE A 72 3.33 -0.60 1.20
N SER A 73 3.57 -1.91 1.36
CA SER A 73 4.64 -2.41 2.23
C SER A 73 6.03 -1.92 1.78
N ARG A 74 6.30 -1.85 0.47
CA ARG A 74 7.56 -1.28 -0.06
C ARG A 74 7.71 0.20 0.30
N ALA A 75 6.64 0.98 0.19
CA ALA A 75 6.64 2.41 0.50
C ALA A 75 6.87 2.65 2.00
N VAL A 76 6.18 1.89 2.86
CA VAL A 76 6.36 1.97 4.31
C VAL A 76 7.76 1.54 4.71
N ALA A 77 8.27 0.41 4.19
CA ALA A 77 9.64 -0.03 4.47
C ALA A 77 10.70 1.00 4.03
N THR A 78 10.48 1.62 2.87
CA THR A 78 11.34 2.71 2.38
C THR A 78 11.28 3.93 3.30
N SER A 79 10.10 4.29 3.81
CA SER A 79 9.94 5.41 4.75
C SER A 79 10.60 5.14 6.10
N ILE A 80 10.45 3.94 6.66
CA ILE A 80 11.16 3.53 7.89
C ILE A 80 12.67 3.72 7.71
N ARG A 81 13.21 3.21 6.60
CA ARG A 81 14.63 3.31 6.29
C ARG A 81 15.12 4.74 6.05
N GLN A 82 14.42 5.54 5.25
CA GLN A 82 14.89 6.86 4.84
C GLN A 82 14.59 7.96 5.85
N THR A 83 13.48 7.86 6.58
CA THR A 83 13.02 8.90 7.49
C THR A 83 13.36 8.55 8.93
N HIS A 84 12.93 7.38 9.40
CA HIS A 84 13.00 7.04 10.81
C HIS A 84 14.39 6.57 11.25
N LEU A 85 15.04 5.69 10.46
CA LEU A 85 16.44 5.33 10.74
C LEU A 85 17.39 6.52 10.54
N ALA A 86 17.10 7.43 9.60
CA ALA A 86 17.87 8.66 9.46
C ALA A 86 17.70 9.59 10.68
N ARG A 87 16.52 9.65 11.31
CA ARG A 87 16.32 10.38 12.58
C ARG A 87 17.15 9.76 13.71
N PHE A 88 17.24 8.43 13.77
CA PHE A 88 18.12 7.74 14.72
C PHE A 88 19.60 8.08 14.48
N GLN A 89 20.07 8.03 13.23
CA GLN A 89 21.43 8.44 12.88
C GLN A 89 21.73 9.90 13.23
N ARG A 90 20.76 10.82 13.01
CA ARG A 90 20.91 12.22 13.45
C ARG A 90 21.03 12.33 14.97
N LYS A 91 20.30 11.52 15.74
CA LYS A 91 20.44 11.48 17.20
C LYS A 91 21.83 11.00 17.62
N ILE A 92 22.41 10.01 16.93
CA ILE A 92 23.80 9.57 17.18
C ILE A 92 24.78 10.72 16.94
N ILE A 93 24.65 11.42 15.81
CA ILE A 93 25.52 12.57 15.47
C ILE A 93 25.34 13.71 16.48
N ASP A 94 24.12 13.95 16.95
CA ASP A 94 23.84 14.97 17.97
C ASP A 94 24.51 14.63 19.31
N VAL A 95 24.41 13.38 19.75
CA VAL A 95 25.08 12.89 20.96
C VAL A 95 26.61 13.00 20.80
N GLU A 96 27.16 12.59 19.66
CA GLU A 96 28.60 12.74 19.37
C GLU A 96 29.03 14.21 19.42
N ARG A 97 28.26 15.11 18.78
CA ARG A 97 28.53 16.54 18.80
C ARG A 97 28.50 17.11 20.22
N ARG A 98 27.55 16.71 21.06
CA ARG A 98 27.45 17.14 22.47
C ARG A 98 28.63 16.65 23.30
N ILE A 99 29.11 15.43 23.04
CA ILE A 99 30.34 14.91 23.66
C ILE A 99 31.56 15.74 23.25
N LEU A 100 31.72 16.04 21.96
CA LEU A 100 32.85 16.81 21.44
C LEU A 100 32.85 18.29 21.88
N THR A 101 31.66 18.89 22.01
CA THR A 101 31.48 20.28 22.46
C THR A 101 31.54 20.44 23.98
N LYS A 102 31.71 19.34 24.73
CA LYS A 102 31.78 19.33 26.20
C LYS A 102 30.53 19.93 26.85
N ASP A 103 29.37 19.59 26.31
CA ASP A 103 28.08 20.00 26.86
C ASP A 103 27.94 19.53 28.32
N PRO A 104 27.69 20.42 29.29
CA PRO A 104 27.60 20.07 30.72
C PRO A 104 26.46 19.09 31.04
N SER A 105 25.50 18.89 30.13
CA SER A 105 24.43 17.91 30.30
C SER A 105 24.87 16.46 30.06
N ILE A 106 25.94 16.23 29.29
CA ILE A 106 26.47 14.90 28.97
C ILE A 106 27.85 14.68 29.58
N VAL A 107 28.70 15.71 29.53
CA VAL A 107 30.08 15.63 29.97
C VAL A 107 30.14 16.11 31.42
N GLY A 108 30.40 15.16 32.32
CA GLY A 108 30.56 15.43 33.74
C GLY A 108 31.91 16.09 34.06
N ALA A 109 32.18 16.26 35.36
CA ALA A 109 33.48 16.70 35.83
C ALA A 109 34.60 15.82 35.23
N TYR A 110 35.74 16.43 34.92
CA TYR A 110 36.93 15.75 34.35
C TYR A 110 36.80 15.24 32.89
N ASN A 111 35.86 15.76 32.09
CA ASN A 111 35.59 15.30 30.71
C ASN A 111 35.16 13.83 30.63
N ILE A 112 34.55 13.29 31.70
CA ILE A 112 34.07 11.91 31.75
C ILE A 112 32.60 11.88 31.34
N VAL A 113 32.26 10.98 30.41
CA VAL A 113 30.87 10.74 29.98
C VAL A 113 30.40 9.41 30.57
N PRO A 114 29.44 9.42 31.52
CA PRO A 114 28.88 8.19 32.06
C PRO A 114 28.10 7.40 30.99
N LEU A 115 28.28 6.07 30.96
CA LEU A 115 27.50 5.19 30.08
C LEU A 115 26.00 5.27 30.35
N SER A 116 25.60 5.48 31.62
CA SER A 116 24.21 5.65 32.02
C SER A 116 23.53 6.84 31.35
N THR A 117 24.26 7.96 31.17
CA THR A 117 23.74 9.14 30.46
C THR A 117 23.47 8.84 28.99
N ILE A 118 24.37 8.08 28.34
CA ILE A 118 24.19 7.66 26.95
C ILE A 118 23.00 6.71 26.81
N VAL A 119 22.89 5.71 27.69
CA VAL A 119 21.75 4.78 27.70
C VAL A 119 20.43 5.54 27.89
N SER A 120 20.40 6.52 28.79
CA SER A 120 19.23 7.38 29.01
C SER A 120 18.85 8.18 27.75
N ASP A 121 19.84 8.74 27.04
CA ASP A 121 19.61 9.52 25.81
C ASP A 121 19.06 8.68 24.64
N PHE A 122 19.27 7.36 24.67
CA PHE A 122 18.76 6.41 23.67
C PHE A 122 17.54 5.59 24.15
N GLY A 123 17.07 5.78 25.38
CA GLY A 123 15.98 4.97 25.96
C GLY A 123 14.68 4.99 25.16
N GLU A 124 14.29 6.14 24.60
CA GLU A 124 13.11 6.26 23.73
C GLU A 124 13.23 5.41 22.44
N TRP A 125 14.45 5.27 21.93
CA TRP A 125 14.72 4.55 20.69
C TRP A 125 14.68 3.05 20.85
N GLN A 126 14.91 2.52 22.04
CA GLN A 126 14.82 1.07 22.28
C GLN A 126 13.42 0.54 22.00
N ARG A 127 12.39 1.23 22.52
CA ARG A 127 10.99 0.88 22.26
C ARG A 127 10.61 1.09 20.80
N ARG A 128 11.01 2.22 20.21
CA ARG A 128 10.70 2.54 18.80
C ARG A 128 11.33 1.53 17.83
N MET A 129 12.60 1.15 18.07
CA MET A 129 13.30 0.14 17.26
C MET A 129 12.65 -1.24 17.38
N GLN A 130 12.25 -1.64 18.58
CA GLN A 130 11.51 -2.90 18.75
C GLN A 130 10.18 -2.87 17.97
N TRP A 131 9.44 -1.78 18.05
CA TRP A 131 8.20 -1.64 17.29
C TRP A 131 8.44 -1.65 15.77
N TYR A 132 9.49 -0.99 15.27
CA TYR A 132 9.87 -1.05 13.85
C TYR A 132 10.23 -2.48 13.42
N TRP A 133 10.91 -3.22 14.27
CA TRP A 133 11.23 -4.62 14.03
C TRP A 133 9.95 -5.46 13.92
N ASP A 134 9.02 -5.32 14.86
CA ASP A 134 7.73 -6.02 14.83
C ASP A 134 6.88 -5.61 13.61
N ALA A 135 6.96 -4.34 13.18
CA ALA A 135 6.34 -3.85 11.94
C ALA A 135 6.96 -4.51 10.70
N ALA A 136 8.29 -4.61 10.64
CA ALA A 136 9.01 -5.21 9.52
C ALA A 136 8.80 -6.74 9.45
N CYS A 137 8.80 -7.43 10.59
CA CYS A 137 8.50 -8.86 10.71
C CYS A 137 7.07 -9.19 10.28
N PHE A 138 6.12 -8.28 10.52
CA PHE A 138 4.76 -8.45 10.01
C PHE A 138 4.67 -8.29 8.50
N MET A 139 5.42 -7.36 7.89
CA MET A 139 5.46 -7.24 6.43
C MET A 139 6.05 -8.49 5.80
N ARG A 140 7.18 -8.94 6.32
CA ARG A 140 7.87 -10.13 5.87
C ARG A 140 8.35 -10.89 7.11
N PRO A 141 7.89 -12.13 7.32
CA PRO A 141 8.38 -12.93 8.44
C PRO A 141 9.88 -13.13 8.29
N ASP A 142 10.58 -13.15 9.42
CA ASP A 142 12.01 -13.43 9.42
C ASP A 142 12.25 -14.92 9.07
N HIS A 143 13.27 -15.18 8.24
CA HIS A 143 13.62 -16.52 7.77
C HIS A 143 14.08 -17.45 8.90
N GLU A 144 14.47 -16.91 10.05
CA GLU A 144 14.94 -17.69 11.21
C GLU A 144 13.80 -18.35 12.01
N SER A 145 12.55 -17.89 11.88
CA SER A 145 11.39 -18.53 12.51
C SER A 145 10.98 -19.78 11.72
N LYS A 146 11.48 -20.94 12.18
CA LYS A 146 11.26 -22.30 11.62
C LYS A 146 9.81 -22.81 11.66
N SER A 147 8.79 -21.99 11.44
CA SER A 147 7.41 -22.49 11.23
C SER A 147 7.20 -22.83 9.76
N LYS A 148 7.01 -24.11 9.48
CA LYS A 148 6.78 -24.73 8.15
C LYS A 148 5.47 -24.34 7.45
N ASP A 149 4.72 -23.38 7.99
CA ASP A 149 3.62 -22.81 7.25
C ASP A 149 4.17 -21.72 6.35
N LYS A 150 3.80 -21.77 5.06
CA LYS A 150 4.03 -20.68 4.12
C LYS A 150 3.30 -19.45 4.64
N GLN A 151 3.88 -18.75 5.62
CA GLN A 151 3.33 -17.53 6.18
C GLN A 151 3.31 -16.52 5.05
N GLN A 152 2.09 -16.33 4.57
CA GLN A 152 1.80 -15.53 3.40
C GLN A 152 2.24 -14.09 3.70
N GLU A 153 3.02 -13.51 2.79
CA GLU A 153 3.46 -12.12 2.89
C GLU A 153 2.24 -11.21 3.16
N CYS A 154 2.43 -10.21 4.03
CA CYS A 154 1.34 -9.35 4.45
C CYS A 154 0.75 -8.58 3.27
N THR A 155 -0.58 -8.44 3.27
CA THR A 155 -1.29 -7.61 2.29
C THR A 155 -1.21 -6.14 2.70
N GLY A 156 -1.15 -5.24 1.72
CA GLY A 156 -1.04 -3.81 2.00
C GLY A 156 -2.23 -3.27 2.81
N ALA A 157 -3.42 -3.84 2.64
CA ALA A 157 -4.59 -3.52 3.44
C ALA A 157 -4.42 -3.91 4.93
N ALA A 158 -3.92 -5.12 5.21
CA ALA A 158 -3.67 -5.57 6.57
C ALA A 158 -2.60 -4.71 7.27
N LEU A 159 -1.60 -4.25 6.52
CA LEU A 159 -0.61 -3.29 7.03
C LEU A 159 -1.23 -1.94 7.38
N ILE A 160 -2.10 -1.38 6.52
CA ILE A 160 -2.77 -0.11 6.83
C ILE A 160 -3.66 -0.26 8.07
N ASP A 161 -4.40 -1.36 8.17
CA ASP A 161 -5.28 -1.63 9.31
C ASP A 161 -4.49 -1.78 10.60
N ARG A 162 -3.34 -2.47 10.56
CA ARG A 162 -2.44 -2.56 11.71
C ARG A 162 -1.87 -1.20 12.10
N LEU A 163 -1.38 -0.41 11.14
CA LEU A 163 -0.83 0.93 11.43
C LEU A 163 -1.89 1.85 12.05
N ARG A 164 -3.15 1.74 11.60
CA ARG A 164 -4.28 2.48 12.16
C ARG A 164 -4.72 1.97 13.54
N ALA A 165 -4.52 0.69 13.84
CA ALA A 165 -4.67 0.18 15.20
C ALA A 165 -3.55 0.69 16.11
N ASP A 166 -2.32 0.75 15.59
CA ASP A 166 -1.13 1.21 16.33
C ASP A 166 -1.16 2.72 16.65
N THR A 167 -1.95 3.52 15.92
CA THR A 167 -2.20 4.93 16.31
C THR A 167 -3.06 5.06 17.56
N GLN A 168 -3.84 4.04 17.94
CA GLN A 168 -4.66 4.05 19.16
C GLN A 168 -3.93 3.48 20.37
N THR A 169 -2.59 3.46 20.32
CA THR A 169 -1.76 2.99 21.44
C THR A 169 -1.63 4.08 22.51
N GLY A 170 -1.51 3.67 23.78
CA GLY A 170 -1.28 4.61 24.90
C GLY A 170 0.14 5.18 24.96
N TYR A 171 0.98 4.97 23.94
CA TYR A 171 2.35 5.41 23.90
C TYR A 171 2.53 6.51 22.83
N PRO A 172 2.78 7.78 23.22
CA PRO A 172 2.81 8.91 22.28
C PRO A 172 3.93 8.78 21.24
N ASP A 173 5.04 8.14 21.63
CA ASP A 173 6.17 7.83 20.75
C ASP A 173 5.79 6.91 19.59
N ILE A 174 4.94 5.93 19.85
CA ILE A 174 4.50 4.95 18.85
C ILE A 174 3.36 5.54 18.04
N GLU A 175 2.41 6.23 18.69
CA GLU A 175 1.30 6.91 18.02
C GLU A 175 1.78 7.88 16.94
N THR A 176 2.76 8.73 17.25
CA THR A 176 3.30 9.71 16.29
C THR A 176 3.93 9.02 15.08
N VAL A 177 4.73 7.99 15.32
CA VAL A 177 5.39 7.20 14.28
C VAL A 177 4.38 6.40 13.45
N ALA A 178 3.41 5.75 14.09
CA ALA A 178 2.36 4.99 13.44
C ALA A 178 1.49 5.90 12.56
N SER A 179 1.20 7.12 13.02
CA SER A 179 0.48 8.14 12.25
C SER A 179 1.27 8.58 11.02
N GLU A 180 2.58 8.86 11.15
CA GLU A 180 3.45 9.20 10.03
C GLU A 180 3.50 8.06 8.99
N LEU A 181 3.65 6.80 9.42
CA LEU A 181 3.69 5.65 8.52
C LEU A 181 2.33 5.30 7.91
N SER A 182 1.24 5.50 8.65
CA SER A 182 -0.13 5.35 8.15
C SER A 182 -0.39 6.33 6.99
N LYS A 183 0.04 7.59 7.10
CA LYS A 183 -0.05 8.58 6.00
C LYS A 183 0.72 8.11 4.76
N VAL A 184 1.91 7.53 4.92
CA VAL A 184 2.69 6.99 3.80
C VAL A 184 1.97 5.81 3.13
N ALA A 185 1.45 4.89 3.95
CA ALA A 185 0.74 3.71 3.46
C ALA A 185 -0.53 4.10 2.70
N GLU A 186 -1.33 5.01 3.27
CA GLU A 186 -2.56 5.51 2.66
C GLU A 186 -2.29 6.36 1.42
N ALA A 187 -1.22 7.13 1.38
CA ALA A 187 -0.80 7.85 0.17
C ALA A 187 -0.40 6.90 -0.96
N ALA A 188 0.30 5.80 -0.64
CA ALA A 188 0.65 4.77 -1.61
C ALA A 188 -0.60 4.07 -2.15
N TRP A 189 -1.55 3.73 -1.26
CA TRP A 189 -2.84 3.14 -1.64
C TRP A 189 -3.69 4.10 -2.49
N LEU A 190 -3.77 5.38 -2.11
CA LEU A 190 -4.49 6.41 -2.85
C LEU A 190 -3.90 6.62 -4.25
N ARG A 191 -2.57 6.52 -4.40
CA ARG A 191 -1.91 6.59 -5.72
C ARG A 191 -2.28 5.40 -6.61
N GLN A 192 -2.35 4.19 -6.04
CA GLN A 192 -2.85 3.02 -6.77
C GLN A 192 -4.32 3.20 -7.18
N LEU A 193 -5.15 3.68 -6.24
CA LEU A 193 -6.56 3.96 -6.50
C LEU A 193 -6.74 5.05 -7.58
N ALA A 194 -5.93 6.11 -7.55
CA ALA A 194 -6.00 7.20 -8.51
C ALA A 194 -5.76 6.72 -9.95
N SER A 195 -4.80 5.80 -10.17
CA SER A 195 -4.60 5.18 -11.49
C SER A 195 -5.89 4.52 -12.01
N TRP A 196 -6.60 3.81 -11.12
CA TRP A 196 -7.85 3.13 -11.47
C TRP A 196 -9.03 4.09 -11.64
N VAL A 197 -9.20 5.05 -10.74
CA VAL A 197 -10.34 5.98 -10.72
C VAL A 197 -10.23 7.09 -11.77
N LEU A 198 -9.02 7.47 -12.15
CA LEU A 198 -8.79 8.53 -13.15
C LEU A 198 -8.68 7.98 -14.58
N HIS A 199 -8.09 6.79 -14.73
CA HIS A 199 -7.77 6.24 -16.05
C HIS A 199 -8.38 4.85 -16.32
N GLY A 200 -8.93 4.15 -15.31
CA GLY A 200 -9.41 2.77 -15.52
C GLY A 200 -8.28 1.75 -15.72
N ILE A 201 -7.04 2.13 -15.42
CA ILE A 201 -5.85 1.28 -15.61
C ILE A 201 -5.48 0.64 -14.27
N LEU A 202 -5.31 -0.69 -14.25
CA LEU A 202 -4.80 -1.38 -13.07
C LEU A 202 -3.30 -1.06 -12.89
N PRO A 203 -2.85 -0.83 -11.65
CA PRO A 203 -1.43 -0.63 -11.38
C PRO A 203 -0.58 -1.79 -11.91
N THR A 204 0.43 -1.51 -12.75
CA THR A 204 1.32 -2.55 -13.30
C THR A 204 2.13 -3.28 -12.24
N HIS A 205 2.49 -2.56 -11.18
CA HIS A 205 3.19 -3.10 -10.02
C HIS A 205 2.20 -3.25 -8.86
N GLY A 206 2.24 -4.38 -8.16
CA GLY A 206 1.35 -4.63 -7.02
C GLY A 206 -0.14 -4.74 -7.36
N ALA A 207 -0.52 -4.98 -8.63
CA ALA A 207 -1.89 -5.34 -9.05
C ALA A 207 -2.50 -6.45 -8.19
N ASP A 208 -1.60 -7.32 -7.81
CA ASP A 208 -1.77 -8.53 -7.06
C ASP A 208 -2.27 -8.29 -5.62
N ASP A 209 -1.90 -7.15 -5.02
CA ASP A 209 -2.30 -6.68 -3.70
C ASP A 209 -3.40 -5.60 -3.76
N PHE A 210 -3.86 -5.25 -4.97
CA PHE A 210 -4.98 -4.34 -5.15
C PHE A 210 -6.32 -5.10 -4.99
N PHE A 211 -7.32 -4.44 -4.40
CA PHE A 211 -8.62 -5.06 -4.14
C PHE A 211 -9.44 -5.33 -5.41
N ILE A 212 -9.01 -4.81 -6.56
CA ILE A 212 -9.64 -5.03 -7.87
C ILE A 212 -8.72 -5.91 -8.71
N ARG A 213 -9.27 -6.98 -9.26
CA ARG A 213 -8.60 -7.89 -10.19
C ARG A 213 -9.40 -8.04 -11.46
N LEU A 214 -8.70 -8.40 -12.53
CA LEU A 214 -9.31 -8.81 -13.78
C LEU A 214 -9.29 -10.33 -13.82
N GLU A 215 -10.46 -10.95 -13.87
CA GLU A 215 -10.57 -12.35 -14.22
C GLU A 215 -10.82 -12.43 -15.74
N ARG A 216 -9.89 -13.11 -16.42
CA ARG A 216 -10.05 -13.45 -17.84
C ARG A 216 -10.65 -14.84 -17.91
N SER A 217 -11.89 -14.93 -18.40
CA SER A 217 -12.52 -16.18 -18.79
C SER A 217 -12.33 -16.36 -20.30
N GLU A 218 -12.18 -17.59 -20.79
CA GLU A 218 -12.08 -17.86 -22.23
C GLU A 218 -13.40 -17.62 -22.98
N GLU A 219 -14.53 -17.63 -22.26
CA GLU A 219 -15.88 -17.54 -22.84
C GLU A 219 -16.58 -16.18 -22.61
N GLU A 220 -16.09 -15.35 -21.68
CA GLU A 220 -16.72 -14.05 -21.32
C GLU A 220 -15.74 -12.87 -21.42
N PRO A 221 -16.23 -11.65 -21.70
CA PRO A 221 -15.39 -10.45 -21.64
C PRO A 221 -14.77 -10.28 -20.25
N GLU A 222 -13.58 -9.66 -20.20
CA GLU A 222 -12.78 -9.48 -18.98
C GLU A 222 -13.64 -8.93 -17.83
N LYS A 223 -13.85 -9.76 -16.80
CA LYS A 223 -14.70 -9.41 -15.66
C LYS A 223 -13.84 -8.79 -14.57
N VAL A 224 -14.23 -7.60 -14.15
CA VAL A 224 -13.63 -6.96 -12.99
C VAL A 224 -14.21 -7.63 -11.74
N VAL A 225 -13.35 -8.16 -10.87
CA VAL A 225 -13.73 -8.84 -9.63
C VAL A 225 -13.09 -8.14 -8.43
N ARG A 226 -13.85 -8.05 -7.34
CA ARG A 226 -13.41 -7.45 -6.08
C ARG A 226 -12.99 -8.53 -5.09
N ASN A 227 -11.78 -8.40 -4.55
CA ASN A 227 -11.35 -9.14 -3.38
C ASN A 227 -11.61 -8.33 -2.10
N THR A 228 -12.46 -8.86 -1.21
CA THR A 228 -12.81 -8.18 0.05
C THR A 228 -11.72 -8.25 1.11
N VAL A 229 -10.78 -9.20 1.01
CA VAL A 229 -9.66 -9.38 1.96
C VAL A 229 -8.58 -8.31 1.77
N LEU A 230 -8.48 -7.75 0.56
CA LEU A 230 -7.50 -6.73 0.19
C LEU A 230 -8.05 -5.30 0.35
N LEU A 231 -9.23 -5.14 0.95
CA LEU A 231 -9.85 -3.85 1.17
C LEU A 231 -9.48 -3.35 2.57
N PRO A 232 -8.87 -2.15 2.71
CA PRO A 232 -8.63 -1.57 4.02
C PRO A 232 -9.93 -1.37 4.80
N SER A 233 -9.89 -1.56 6.11
CA SER A 233 -11.05 -1.50 7.01
C SER A 233 -11.80 -0.16 6.97
N PHE A 234 -11.11 0.95 6.69
CA PHE A 234 -11.72 2.28 6.60
C PHE A 234 -12.57 2.48 5.33
N VAL A 235 -12.50 1.57 4.35
CA VAL A 235 -13.27 1.67 3.10
C VAL A 235 -14.53 0.82 3.19
N SER A 236 -15.69 1.46 3.09
CA SER A 236 -16.96 0.72 3.08
C SER A 236 -17.14 -0.13 1.81
N LYS A 237 -17.87 -1.23 1.91
CA LYS A 237 -18.22 -2.08 0.76
C LYS A 237 -18.93 -1.30 -0.36
N ALA A 238 -19.77 -0.32 0.00
CA ALA A 238 -20.48 0.54 -0.96
C ALA A 238 -19.53 1.49 -1.69
N THR A 239 -18.56 2.06 -0.97
CA THR A 239 -17.51 2.91 -1.57
C THR A 239 -16.64 2.09 -2.53
N ALA A 240 -16.23 0.88 -2.13
CA ALA A 240 -15.46 -0.03 -2.98
C ALA A 240 -16.22 -0.43 -4.25
N SER A 241 -17.52 -0.69 -4.16
CA SER A 241 -18.37 -0.94 -5.34
C SER A 241 -18.45 0.28 -6.28
N SER A 242 -18.49 1.49 -5.73
CA SER A 242 -18.48 2.71 -6.53
C SER A 242 -17.12 2.94 -7.22
N MET A 243 -16.01 2.66 -6.54
CA MET A 243 -14.66 2.70 -7.13
C MET A 243 -14.51 1.69 -8.28
N MET A 244 -15.04 0.48 -8.10
CA MET A 244 -15.04 -0.56 -9.13
C MET A 244 -15.85 -0.12 -10.36
N PHE A 245 -17.06 0.41 -10.15
CA PHE A 245 -17.90 0.93 -11.23
C PHE A 245 -17.20 2.04 -12.03
N ILE A 246 -16.60 3.02 -11.34
CA ILE A 246 -15.90 4.14 -12.00
C ILE A 246 -14.82 3.61 -12.96
N GLY A 247 -13.91 2.77 -12.47
CA GLY A 247 -12.82 2.31 -13.32
C GLY A 247 -13.27 1.31 -14.39
N GLN A 248 -14.31 0.50 -14.14
CA GLN A 248 -14.89 -0.37 -15.17
C GLN A 248 -15.48 0.47 -16.31
N SER A 249 -16.24 1.51 -16.00
CA SER A 249 -16.82 2.42 -17.00
C SER A 249 -15.74 3.14 -17.80
N LEU A 250 -14.67 3.62 -17.15
CA LEU A 250 -13.53 4.25 -17.85
C LEU A 250 -12.80 3.27 -18.77
N ARG A 251 -12.56 2.04 -18.31
CA ARG A 251 -11.91 1.00 -19.12
C ARG A 251 -12.75 0.61 -20.33
N GLN A 252 -14.06 0.43 -20.17
CA GLN A 252 -14.98 0.14 -21.28
C GLN A 252 -14.98 1.26 -22.31
N LEU A 253 -14.93 2.51 -21.84
CA LEU A 253 -14.82 3.67 -22.71
C LEU A 253 -13.50 3.70 -23.49
N GLU A 254 -12.37 3.40 -22.84
CA GLU A 254 -11.07 3.28 -23.53
C GLU A 254 -11.12 2.17 -24.60
N TYR A 255 -11.72 1.02 -24.29
CA TYR A 255 -11.89 -0.08 -25.24
C TYR A 255 -12.72 0.34 -26.46
N HIS A 256 -13.84 1.04 -26.25
CA HIS A 256 -14.67 1.55 -27.35
C HIS A 256 -14.00 2.67 -28.15
N SER A 257 -13.20 3.52 -27.50
CA SER A 257 -12.44 4.58 -28.20
C SER A 257 -11.33 4.03 -29.09
N GLN A 258 -10.80 2.84 -28.80
CA GLN A 258 -9.73 2.21 -29.58
C GLN A 258 -10.25 1.40 -30.78
N GLN A 259 -11.56 1.16 -30.88
CA GLN A 259 -12.15 0.48 -32.04
C GLN A 259 -12.19 1.39 -33.29
N PRO A 260 -11.98 0.83 -34.50
CA PRO A 260 -12.01 1.60 -35.74
C PRO A 260 -13.42 2.16 -35.98
N GLY A 261 -13.58 3.47 -35.82
CA GLY A 261 -14.87 4.19 -35.82
C GLY A 261 -15.13 5.00 -34.55
N GLY A 262 -14.31 4.82 -33.50
CA GLY A 262 -14.34 5.58 -32.26
C GLY A 262 -14.12 7.07 -32.52
N ARG A 263 -15.09 7.90 -32.14
CA ARG A 263 -15.03 9.36 -32.26
C ARG A 263 -13.86 9.90 -31.42
N GLY A 264 -12.82 10.43 -32.07
CA GLY A 264 -11.66 11.04 -31.41
C GLY A 264 -11.98 12.22 -30.47
N THR A 265 -13.22 12.71 -30.43
CA THR A 265 -13.71 13.69 -29.45
C THR A 265 -13.88 13.12 -28.04
N MET A 266 -14.09 11.80 -27.88
CA MET A 266 -14.28 11.19 -26.56
C MET A 266 -13.03 11.26 -25.67
N THR A 267 -11.83 11.26 -26.26
CA THR A 267 -10.57 11.36 -25.50
C THR A 267 -10.38 12.74 -24.87
N ALA A 268 -10.82 13.81 -25.53
CA ALA A 268 -10.71 15.17 -24.97
C ALA A 268 -11.63 15.34 -23.75
N GLU A 269 -12.84 14.78 -23.80
CA GLU A 269 -13.80 14.82 -22.70
C GLU A 269 -13.34 13.97 -21.50
N THR A 270 -12.75 12.79 -21.74
CA THR A 270 -12.17 11.97 -20.66
C THR A 270 -10.97 12.64 -20.01
N HIS A 271 -10.13 13.33 -20.79
CA HIS A 271 -9.03 14.13 -20.25
C HIS A 271 -9.51 15.36 -19.47
N ALA A 272 -10.66 15.96 -19.81
CA ALA A 272 -11.26 17.02 -19.01
C ALA A 272 -11.81 16.48 -17.68
N LEU A 273 -12.51 15.34 -17.71
CA LEU A 273 -13.10 14.71 -16.52
C LEU A 273 -12.03 14.17 -15.56
N SER A 274 -10.96 13.55 -16.08
CA SER A 274 -9.84 13.12 -15.24
C SER A 274 -9.17 14.29 -14.50
N ARG A 275 -9.09 15.49 -15.11
CA ARG A 275 -8.62 16.70 -14.41
C ARG A 275 -9.56 17.14 -13.29
N GLU A 276 -10.87 17.04 -13.49
CA GLU A 276 -11.86 17.33 -12.44
C GLU A 276 -11.78 16.31 -11.29
N HIS A 277 -11.76 15.01 -11.63
CA HIS A 277 -11.62 13.94 -10.65
C HIS A 277 -10.32 14.05 -9.85
N SER A 278 -9.21 14.46 -10.49
CA SER A 278 -7.94 14.73 -9.82
C SER A 278 -8.06 15.82 -8.75
N LYS A 279 -8.85 16.89 -9.00
CA LYS A 279 -9.12 17.93 -7.98
C LYS A 279 -9.87 17.37 -6.77
N HIS A 280 -10.80 16.43 -6.98
CA HIS A 280 -11.51 15.78 -5.87
C HIS A 280 -10.57 14.91 -5.01
N LEU A 281 -9.65 14.19 -5.64
CA LEU A 281 -8.66 13.36 -4.94
C LEU A 281 -7.56 14.20 -4.25
N ALA A 282 -7.16 15.32 -4.84
CA ALA A 282 -6.13 16.21 -4.29
C ALA A 282 -6.59 16.99 -3.03
N ARG A 283 -7.91 17.08 -2.79
CA ARG A 283 -8.48 17.68 -1.59
C ARG A 283 -8.52 16.73 -0.39
N LEU A 284 -8.10 15.48 -0.55
CA LEU A 284 -8.09 14.50 0.54
C LEU A 284 -6.83 14.71 1.39
N ASP A 285 -7.04 15.05 2.65
CA ASP A 285 -5.98 15.10 3.64
C ASP A 285 -5.62 13.69 4.12
N LEU A 286 -4.37 13.53 4.57
CA LEU A 286 -3.83 12.30 5.14
C LEU A 286 -3.65 12.49 6.66
N PRO A 287 -4.16 11.58 7.52
CA PRO A 287 -4.76 10.29 7.20
C PRO A 287 -6.19 10.38 6.64
N LEU A 288 -6.56 9.42 5.79
CA LEU A 288 -7.84 9.36 5.11
C LEU A 288 -8.99 9.13 6.10
N ASP A 289 -9.94 10.05 6.06
CA ASP A 289 -11.24 9.89 6.68
C ASP A 289 -12.22 9.17 5.72
N GLN A 290 -12.94 8.19 6.26
CA GLN A 290 -13.90 7.37 5.53
C GLN A 290 -14.98 8.23 4.86
N LEU A 291 -15.46 9.27 5.54
CA LEU A 291 -16.53 10.13 5.04
C LEU A 291 -16.05 11.00 3.87
N HIS A 292 -14.89 11.62 4.00
CA HIS A 292 -14.31 12.46 2.95
C HIS A 292 -13.99 11.66 1.69
N LEU A 293 -13.40 10.46 1.84
CA LEU A 293 -13.15 9.55 0.73
C LEU A 293 -14.45 9.12 0.04
N ALA A 294 -15.47 8.73 0.81
CA ALA A 294 -16.76 8.32 0.26
C ALA A 294 -17.44 9.44 -0.53
N ARG A 295 -17.39 10.68 -0.02
CA ARG A 295 -17.92 11.86 -0.72
C ARG A 295 -17.18 12.15 -2.02
N ALA A 296 -15.84 12.12 -2.00
CA ALA A 296 -15.04 12.33 -3.21
C ALA A 296 -15.34 11.29 -4.28
N VAL A 297 -15.41 10.01 -3.90
CA VAL A 297 -15.74 8.91 -4.83
C VAL A 297 -17.17 9.03 -5.36
N SER A 298 -18.13 9.42 -4.52
CA SER A 298 -19.51 9.64 -4.95
C SER A 298 -19.62 10.80 -5.95
N ALA A 299 -18.89 11.90 -5.71
CA ALA A 299 -18.85 13.03 -6.64
C ALA A 299 -18.24 12.64 -7.99
N ILE A 300 -17.13 11.88 -7.97
CA ILE A 300 -16.49 11.34 -9.18
C ILE A 300 -17.46 10.42 -9.94
N ARG A 301 -18.15 9.51 -9.24
CA ARG A 301 -19.14 8.63 -9.87
C ARG A 301 -20.27 9.42 -10.53
N GLN A 302 -20.76 10.47 -9.86
CA GLN A 302 -21.82 11.32 -10.39
C GLN A 302 -21.35 12.08 -11.65
N SER A 303 -20.19 12.73 -11.60
CA SER A 303 -19.61 13.44 -12.75
C SER A 303 -19.41 12.49 -13.94
N LEU A 304 -18.84 11.30 -13.72
CA LEU A 304 -18.68 10.28 -14.76
C LEU A 304 -20.03 9.86 -15.36
N SER A 305 -21.04 9.62 -14.53
CA SER A 305 -22.36 9.18 -14.99
C SER A 305 -23.12 10.25 -15.77
N GLN A 306 -22.95 11.52 -15.41
CA GLN A 306 -23.62 12.63 -16.08
C GLN A 306 -22.89 13.04 -17.36
N GLY A 307 -21.56 12.99 -17.39
CA GLY A 307 -20.78 13.30 -18.59
C GLY A 307 -20.75 12.13 -19.59
N VAL A 308 -19.97 11.10 -19.25
CA VAL A 308 -19.58 10.03 -20.19
C VAL A 308 -20.73 9.08 -20.51
N LEU A 309 -21.52 8.66 -19.51
CA LEU A 309 -22.57 7.68 -19.79
C LEU A 309 -23.72 8.30 -20.58
N GLN A 310 -24.04 9.58 -20.36
CA GLN A 310 -25.01 10.28 -21.20
C GLN A 310 -24.53 10.45 -22.64
N SER A 311 -23.23 10.66 -22.86
CA SER A 311 -22.67 10.78 -24.21
C SER A 311 -22.53 9.43 -24.93
N LEU A 312 -22.24 8.35 -24.20
CA LEU A 312 -22.13 6.99 -24.75
C LEU A 312 -23.48 6.32 -25.02
N LEU A 313 -24.52 6.68 -24.26
CA LEU A 313 -25.86 6.14 -24.38
C LEU A 313 -26.85 7.28 -24.63
N PRO A 314 -26.93 7.80 -25.87
CA PRO A 314 -27.92 8.81 -26.21
C PRO A 314 -29.32 8.27 -25.94
N LEU A 315 -30.09 8.99 -25.13
CA LEU A 315 -31.47 8.63 -24.78
C LEU A 315 -32.34 8.37 -26.03
N SER A 316 -32.06 9.05 -27.14
CA SER A 316 -32.71 8.84 -28.43
C SER A 316 -32.47 7.44 -29.00
N GLU A 317 -31.24 6.92 -28.92
CA GLU A 317 -30.89 5.61 -29.46
C GLU A 317 -31.45 4.48 -28.58
N ILE A 318 -31.44 4.65 -27.25
CA ILE A 318 -32.07 3.70 -26.33
C ILE A 318 -33.58 3.64 -26.58
N ASN A 319 -34.24 4.79 -26.69
CA ASN A 319 -35.67 4.83 -26.97
C ASN A 319 -36.01 4.18 -28.31
N LEU A 320 -35.18 4.40 -29.34
CA LEU A 320 -35.33 3.73 -30.63
C LEU A 320 -35.16 2.21 -30.50
N LEU A 321 -34.11 1.74 -29.83
CA LEU A 321 -33.84 0.30 -29.65
C LEU A 321 -34.93 -0.38 -28.82
N LEU A 322 -35.37 0.23 -27.72
CA LEU A 322 -36.48 -0.26 -26.90
C LEU A 322 -37.79 -0.28 -27.69
N SER A 323 -38.04 0.74 -28.51
CA SER A 323 -39.22 0.76 -29.39
C SER A 323 -39.14 -0.34 -30.46
N CYS A 324 -37.95 -0.60 -31.03
CA CYS A 324 -37.74 -1.73 -31.95
C CYS A 324 -37.93 -3.08 -31.24
N MET A 325 -37.41 -3.26 -30.03
CA MET A 325 -37.64 -4.48 -29.25
C MET A 325 -39.13 -4.65 -28.96
N ARG A 326 -39.83 -3.58 -28.59
CA ARG A 326 -41.27 -3.63 -28.36
C ARG A 326 -42.05 -4.00 -29.64
N ARG A 327 -41.72 -3.36 -30.76
CA ARG A 327 -42.39 -3.61 -32.05
C ARG A 327 -42.20 -5.03 -32.57
N TYR A 328 -40.97 -5.54 -32.53
CA TYR A 328 -40.62 -6.79 -33.21
C TYR A 328 -40.50 -8.00 -32.28
N PHE A 329 -39.91 -7.85 -31.09
CA PHE A 329 -39.77 -8.97 -30.14
C PHE A 329 -41.02 -9.18 -29.30
N LEU A 330 -41.72 -8.11 -28.94
CA LEU A 330 -42.98 -8.18 -28.17
C LEU A 330 -44.22 -8.12 -29.07
N VAL A 331 -44.03 -8.15 -30.40
CA VAL A 331 -45.11 -8.29 -31.41
C VAL A 331 -46.19 -7.20 -31.26
N GLU A 332 -45.77 -5.95 -31.12
CA GLU A 332 -46.71 -4.81 -31.22
C GLU A 332 -47.22 -4.69 -32.67
N ASP A 333 -46.33 -4.87 -33.66
CA ASP A 333 -46.69 -4.87 -35.08
C ASP A 333 -47.02 -6.31 -35.54
N GLY A 334 -48.27 -6.71 -35.29
CA GLY A 334 -48.78 -8.04 -35.64
C GLY A 334 -48.71 -8.35 -37.14
N ASP A 335 -48.89 -7.36 -38.01
CA ASP A 335 -48.82 -7.54 -39.46
C ASP A 335 -47.42 -8.00 -39.92
N PHE A 336 -46.37 -7.47 -39.30
CA PHE A 336 -45.00 -7.89 -39.61
C PHE A 336 -44.76 -9.35 -39.17
N ALA A 337 -45.23 -9.73 -37.97
CA ALA A 337 -45.08 -11.09 -37.48
C ALA A 337 -45.86 -12.10 -38.34
N LEU A 338 -47.11 -11.77 -38.72
CA LEU A 338 -47.95 -12.61 -39.58
C LEU A 338 -47.36 -12.78 -40.98
N THR A 339 -46.85 -11.70 -41.58
CA THR A 339 -46.18 -11.77 -42.90
C THR A 339 -44.87 -12.55 -42.84
N LEU A 340 -44.10 -12.40 -41.76
CA LEU A 340 -42.89 -13.19 -41.53
C LEU A 340 -43.20 -14.68 -41.39
N ILE A 341 -44.23 -15.05 -40.63
CA ILE A 341 -44.68 -16.44 -40.46
C ILE A 341 -45.14 -17.02 -41.81
N ALA A 342 -45.96 -16.28 -42.56
CA ALA A 342 -46.47 -16.75 -43.86
C ALA A 342 -45.34 -17.02 -44.88
N GLU A 343 -44.35 -16.13 -44.98
CA GLU A 343 -43.19 -16.34 -45.86
C GLU A 343 -42.24 -17.44 -45.33
N ALA A 344 -42.10 -17.59 -44.01
CA ALA A 344 -41.33 -18.68 -43.41
C ALA A 344 -41.99 -20.05 -43.68
N GLU A 345 -43.31 -20.17 -43.54
CA GLU A 345 -44.08 -21.38 -43.88
C GLU A 345 -43.97 -21.72 -45.36
N LYS A 346 -44.11 -20.72 -46.24
CA LYS A 346 -43.95 -20.90 -47.69
C LYS A 346 -42.57 -21.43 -48.05
N ARG A 347 -41.50 -20.92 -47.43
CA ARG A 347 -40.13 -21.46 -47.58
C ARG A 347 -39.97 -22.84 -46.97
N GLY A 348 -40.61 -23.14 -45.84
CA GLY A 348 -40.60 -24.45 -45.20
C GLY A 348 -41.21 -25.52 -46.10
N LEU A 349 -42.37 -25.23 -46.68
CA LEU A 349 -43.06 -26.10 -47.63
C LEU A 349 -42.27 -26.28 -48.94
N ALA A 350 -41.67 -25.21 -49.47
CA ALA A 350 -40.79 -25.30 -50.64
C ALA A 350 -39.55 -26.18 -50.38
N LYS A 351 -39.01 -26.18 -49.16
CA LYS A 351 -37.91 -27.06 -48.76
C LYS A 351 -38.34 -28.52 -48.61
N GLN A 352 -39.57 -28.77 -48.13
CA GLN A 352 -40.13 -30.11 -48.01
C GLN A 352 -40.53 -30.71 -49.37
N GLN A 353 -40.90 -29.89 -50.35
CA GLN A 353 -41.23 -30.31 -51.72
C GLN A 353 -39.99 -30.43 -52.63
N GLY A 354 -38.86 -29.89 -52.23
CA GLY A 354 -37.57 -30.00 -52.92
C GLY A 354 -36.66 -31.12 -52.41
N MET A 355 -37.17 -32.00 -51.55
CA MET A 355 -36.51 -33.22 -51.07
C MET A 355 -37.11 -34.46 -51.73
#